data_AF-A0A2V7DZ53-F1
#
_entry.id   AF-A0A2V7DZ53-F1
#
_cell.length_a   1.000
_cell.length_b   1.000
_cell.length_c   1.000
_cell.angle_alpha   90.00
_cell.angle_beta   90.00
_cell.angle_gamma   90.00
#
_symmetry.space_group_name_H-M   'P 1'
#
loop_
_entity.id
_entity.type
_entity.pdbx_description
1 polymer ?
#
loop_
_entity_poly.entity_id
_entity_poly.type
_entity_poly.pdbx_seq_one_letter_code
_entity_poly.pdbx_strand_id
1 'polypeptide(L)' 'MQFVEKNVGRDPEARQELMEIGLMSLPVLLIGDKRLTGFNPAQIDAALAALG' A
#
# COMPACT_ATOMS: atom_id res chain seq x y z
N MET A 1 -13.95 -2.83 -7.41
CA MET A 1 -12.64 -2.31 -6.97
C MET A 1 -11.62 -3.41 -7.19
N GLN A 2 -10.63 -3.17 -8.06
CA GLN A 2 -9.56 -4.13 -8.30
C GLN A 2 -8.30 -3.62 -7.59
N PHE A 3 -7.57 -4.53 -6.95
CA PHE A 3 -6.27 -4.23 -6.34
C PHE A 3 -5.31 -5.35 -6.68
N VAL A 4 -4.01 -5.04 -6.64
CA VAL A 4 -2.95 -6.03 -6.77
C VAL A 4 -2.40 -6.30 -5.38
N GLU A 5 -2.45 -7.55 -4.94
CA GLU A 5 -1.81 -7.97 -3.70
C GLU A 5 -0.34 -8.27 -3.95
N LYS A 6 0.54 -7.68 -3.14
CA LYS A 6 1.98 -7.97 -3.13
C LYS A 6 2.39 -8.49 -1.76
N ASN A 7 2.61 -9.81 -1.67
CA ASN A 7 2.98 -10.46 -0.41
C ASN A 7 4.50 -10.50 -0.25
N VAL A 8 5.05 -9.56 0.51
CA VAL A 8 6.52 -9.42 0.70
C VAL A 8 7.19 -10.61 1.43
N GLY A 9 6.41 -11.51 2.03
CA GLY A 9 6.91 -12.76 2.62
C GLY A 9 7.05 -13.90 1.61
N ARG A 10 6.37 -13.82 0.47
CA ARG A 10 6.35 -14.85 -0.59
C ARG A 10 6.96 -14.36 -1.91
N ASP A 11 7.02 -13.05 -2.09
CA ASP A 11 7.49 -12.37 -3.29
C ASP A 11 8.70 -11.48 -2.96
N PRO A 12 9.92 -11.89 -3.38
CA PRO A 12 11.14 -11.11 -3.19
C PRO A 12 11.12 -9.75 -3.90
N GLU A 13 10.44 -9.64 -5.06
CA GLU A 13 10.33 -8.37 -5.80
C GLU A 13 9.45 -7.39 -5.03
N ALA A 14 8.31 -7.85 -4.51
CA ALA A 14 7.47 -7.05 -3.62
C ALA A 14 8.22 -6.53 -2.38
N ARG A 15 9.11 -7.36 -1.81
CA ARG A 15 9.97 -6.96 -0.70
C ARG A 15 10.99 -5.90 -1.11
N GLN A 16 11.58 -6.04 -2.29
CA GLN A 16 12.51 -5.05 -2.82
C GLN A 16 11.80 -3.71 -3.08
N GLU A 17 10.63 -3.73 -3.70
CA GLU A 17 9.80 -2.54 -3.91
C GLU A 17 9.48 -1.82 -2.59
N LEU A 18 9.14 -2.56 -1.52
CA LEU A 18 8.90 -2.01 -0.19
C LEU A 18 10.13 -1.25 0.35
N MET A 19 11.33 -1.82 0.15
CA MET A 19 12.59 -1.18 0.56
C MET A 19 12.90 0.06 -0.28
N GLU A 20 12.66 0.01 -1.59
CA GLU A 20 12.90 1.13 -2.52
C GLU A 20 12.01 2.34 -2.21
N ILE A 21 10.77 2.11 -1.77
CA ILE A 21 9.87 3.19 -1.33
C ILE A 21 10.16 3.69 0.09
N GLY A 22 11.18 3.13 0.77
CA GLY A 22 11.64 3.55 2.09
C GLY A 22 10.70 3.19 3.24
N LEU A 23 9.80 2.23 3.03
CA LEU A 23 8.86 1.78 4.06
C LEU A 23 9.36 0.50 4.72
N MET A 24 9.09 0.38 6.01
CA MET A 24 9.57 -0.75 6.84
C MET A 24 8.42 -1.44 7.59
N SER A 25 7.22 -0.84 7.58
CA SER A 25 6.04 -1.33 8.28
C SER A 25 4.97 -1.81 7.31
N LEU A 26 4.30 -2.90 7.66
CA LEU A 26 3.19 -3.49 6.92
C LEU A 26 1.90 -3.37 7.74
N PRO A 27 0.71 -3.42 7.10
CA PRO A 27 0.51 -3.37 5.66
C PRO A 27 0.87 -1.99 5.07
N VAL A 28 1.20 -1.96 3.78
CA VAL A 28 1.34 -0.74 2.97
C VAL A 28 0.25 -0.74 1.92
N LEU A 29 -0.45 0.39 1.79
CA LEU A 29 -1.43 0.61 0.74
C LEU A 29 -0.96 1.75 -0.16
N LEU A 30 -0.94 1.50 -1.46
CA LEU A 30 -0.72 2.49 -2.49
C LEU A 30 -2.06 2.75 -3.18
N ILE A 31 -2.63 3.95 -2.96
CA ILE A 31 -3.95 4.33 -3.46
C ILE A 31 -3.78 5.65 -4.24
N GLY A 32 -3.74 5.55 -5.57
CA GLY A 32 -3.29 6.65 -6.43
C GLY A 32 -1.91 7.14 -6.01
N ASP A 33 -1.81 8.44 -5.73
CA ASP A 33 -0.56 9.07 -5.25
C ASP A 33 -0.35 8.95 -3.73
N LYS A 34 -1.30 8.36 -3.00
CA LYS A 34 -1.22 8.20 -1.54
C LYS A 34 -0.49 6.92 -1.17
N ARG A 35 0.43 7.04 -0.23
CA ARG A 35 1.07 5.91 0.47
C ARG A 35 0.59 5.90 1.91
N LEU A 36 -0.10 4.84 2.29
CA LEU A 36 -0.59 4.64 3.66
C LEU A 36 0.15 3.48 4.29
N THR A 37 0.51 3.61 5.56
CA THR A 37 1.10 2.54 6.36
C THR A 37 0.15 2.15 7.48
N GLY A 38 0.11 0.86 7.80
CA GLY A 38 -0.86 0.31 8.75
C GLY A 38 -2.27 0.24 8.17
N PHE A 39 -3.24 -0.05 9.03
CA PHE A 39 -4.65 -0.17 8.66
C PHE A 39 -5.47 0.92 9.34
N ASN A 40 -5.86 1.95 8.58
CA ASN A 40 -6.75 3.02 9.04
C ASN A 40 -7.91 3.19 8.03
N PRO A 41 -9.10 2.66 8.34
CA PRO A 41 -10.26 2.73 7.46
C PRO A 41 -10.59 4.15 6.97
N ALA A 42 -10.56 5.13 7.88
CA ALA A 42 -10.89 6.51 7.54
C ALA A 42 -9.92 7.13 6.52
N GLN A 43 -8.62 6.81 6.62
CA GLN A 43 -7.63 7.27 5.64
C GLN A 43 -7.74 6.54 4.31
N ILE A 44 -8.09 5.25 4.34
CA ILE A 44 -8.32 4.45 3.13
C ILE A 44 -9.53 4.98 2.37
N ASP A 45 -10.65 5.19 3.06
CA ASP A 45 -11.88 5.74 2.47
C ASP A 45 -11.63 7.14 1.88
N ALA A 46 -10.90 8.00 2.60
CA ALA A 46 -10.52 9.32 2.10
C ALA A 46 -9.61 9.25 0.86
N ALA A 47 -8.66 8.31 0.83
CA ALA A 47 -7.78 8.12 -0.32
C ALA A 47 -8.54 7.57 -1.53
N LEU A 48 -9.49 6.66 -1.33
CA LEU A 48 -10.35 6.13 -2.39
C LEU A 48 -11.30 7.19 -2.93
N ALA A 49 -11.94 7.99 -2.07
CA ALA A 49 -12.83 9.07 -2.48
C ALA A 49 -12.10 10.16 -3.29
N ALA A 50 -10.81 10.36 -3.03
CA ALA A 50 -9.99 11.28 -3.81
C ALA A 50 -9.71 10.80 -5.25
N LEU A 51 -10.00 9.54 -5.58
CA LEU A 51 -9.83 8.96 -6.92
C LEU A 51 -11.07 9.05 -7.82
N GLY A 52 -12.24 9.43 -7.26
CA GLY A 52 -13.50 9.61 -8.00
C GLY A 52 -14.48 8.46 -7.82
#